data_AF-A0A453LMP4-F1
#
_entry.id   AF-A0A453LMP4-F1
#
_cell.length_a   1.000
_cell.length_b   1.000
_cell.length_c   1.000
_cell.angle_alpha   90.00
_cell.angle_beta   90.00
_cell.angle_gamma   90.00
#
_symmetry.space_group_name_H-M   'P 1'
#
loop_
_entity.id
_entity.type
_entity.pdbx_description
1 polymer ?
#
loop_
_entity_poly.entity_id
_entity_poly.type
_entity_poly.pdbx_seq_one_letter_code
_entity_poly.pdbx_strand_id
1 'polypeptide(L)'
;MNSILVLFDDLGISKKMVVPVLTSSPQLLLRKANEFLQVVSFFEDMGFDKKAVGKIVCRSPEIFASDVENTLKKKIDFLIDFGISERHLPRIIKKYPELLLLDINRTLLPRMNYFLGKGLSKKDVCSMISRFSPLLGYSIEHVLKPKLDFLLQTMKKPLKAVVEYPRYFSYSLEGRIKPRFWIIKSRNIDCSLTDMLAKNNELFAEEYLGIET
;
A
#
# COMPACT_ATOMS: atom_id res chain seq x y z
N MET A 1 29.10 -19.67 12.88
CA MET A 1 27.78 -19.01 13.02
C MET A 1 27.77 -17.86 12.02
N ASN A 2 27.09 -18.00 10.87
CA ASN A 2 27.05 -16.90 9.90
C ASN A 2 26.17 -15.79 10.48
N SER A 3 26.74 -14.60 10.65
CA SER A 3 25.98 -13.42 11.09
C SER A 3 24.96 -13.03 10.01
N ILE A 4 23.80 -12.50 10.40
CA ILE A 4 22.79 -11.95 9.47
C ILE A 4 23.41 -10.92 8.51
N LEU A 5 24.48 -10.24 8.93
CA LEU A 5 25.23 -9.31 8.09
C LEU A 5 25.83 -9.94 6.83
N VAL A 6 26.26 -11.22 6.90
CA VAL A 6 26.78 -11.94 5.73
C VAL A 6 25.66 -12.21 4.72
N LEU A 7 24.45 -12.50 5.22
CA LEU A 7 23.27 -12.74 4.39
C LEU A 7 22.79 -11.48 3.67
N PHE A 8 23.10 -10.30 4.19
CA PHE A 8 22.72 -9.03 3.54
C PHE A 8 23.45 -8.85 2.21
N ASP A 9 24.72 -9.26 2.12
CA ASP A 9 25.47 -9.22 0.86
C ASP A 9 24.84 -10.15 -0.19
N ASP A 10 24.43 -11.35 0.21
CA ASP A 10 23.74 -12.32 -0.68
C ASP A 10 22.38 -11.82 -1.20
N LEU A 11 21.71 -10.97 -0.43
CA LEU A 11 20.46 -10.31 -0.81
C LEU A 11 20.67 -9.02 -1.62
N GLY A 12 21.92 -8.64 -1.89
CA GLY A 12 22.27 -7.43 -2.62
C GLY A 12 22.00 -6.14 -1.84
N ILE A 13 21.96 -6.21 -0.50
CA ILE A 13 21.81 -5.06 0.37
C ILE A 13 23.16 -4.35 0.45
N SER A 14 23.24 -3.12 -0.05
CA SER A 14 24.48 -2.35 -0.01
C SER A 14 24.90 -2.04 1.44
N LYS A 15 26.21 -2.02 1.72
CA LYS A 15 26.76 -1.70 3.05
C LYS A 15 26.19 -0.43 3.70
N LYS A 16 25.88 0.60 2.91
CA LYS A 16 25.25 1.85 3.39
C LYS A 16 23.83 1.68 3.95
N MET A 17 23.13 0.61 3.58
CA MET A 17 21.77 0.31 4.04
C MET A 17 21.74 -0.54 5.31
N VAL A 18 22.86 -1.16 5.69
CA VAL A 18 22.94 -2.05 6.86
C VAL A 18 22.57 -1.31 8.14
N VAL A 19 23.18 -0.15 8.40
CA VAL A 19 22.89 0.64 9.60
C VAL A 19 21.42 1.12 9.61
N PRO A 20 20.89 1.78 8.55
CA PRO A 20 19.48 2.14 8.49
C PRO A 20 18.51 0.98 8.79
N VAL A 21 18.76 -0.20 8.20
CA VAL A 21 17.94 -1.40 8.45
C VAL A 21 17.96 -1.78 9.92
N LEU A 22 19.14 -1.91 10.52
CA LEU A 22 19.28 -2.33 11.91
C LEU A 22 18.76 -1.27 12.89
N THR A 23 18.88 0.02 12.58
CA THR A 23 18.32 1.08 13.40
C THR A 23 16.80 1.09 13.35
N SER A 24 16.19 0.83 12.18
CA SER A 24 14.73 0.73 12.04
C SER A 24 14.15 -0.55 12.67
N SER A 25 14.93 -1.63 12.72
CA SER A 25 14.52 -2.91 13.30
C SER A 25 15.66 -3.55 14.12
N PRO A 26 15.95 -3.05 15.33
CA PRO A 26 17.03 -3.56 16.17
C PRO A 26 16.87 -5.04 16.56
N GLN A 27 15.62 -5.53 16.59
CA GLN A 27 15.30 -6.92 16.89
C GLN A 27 15.89 -7.93 15.90
N LEU A 28 16.25 -7.50 14.68
CA LEU A 28 16.97 -8.37 13.74
C LEU A 28 18.31 -8.85 14.29
N LEU A 29 18.97 -8.07 15.16
CA LEU A 29 20.21 -8.48 15.81
C LEU A 29 20.03 -9.67 16.77
N LEU A 30 18.80 -9.88 17.24
CA LEU A 30 18.46 -10.98 18.15
C LEU A 30 18.01 -12.24 17.41
N ARG A 31 17.79 -12.16 16.09
CA ARG A 31 17.32 -13.29 15.28
C ARG A 31 18.46 -14.22 14.91
N LYS A 32 18.17 -15.52 14.85
CA LYS A 32 19.13 -16.50 14.34
C LYS A 32 19.13 -16.45 12.80
N ALA A 33 20.30 -16.71 12.21
CA ALA A 33 20.45 -16.69 10.75
C ALA A 33 19.49 -17.65 10.03
N ASN A 34 19.24 -18.83 10.59
CA ASN A 34 18.29 -19.80 10.02
C ASN A 34 16.84 -19.28 10.05
N GLU A 35 16.44 -18.58 11.10
CA GLU A 35 15.10 -17.99 11.20
C GLU A 35 14.92 -16.84 10.20
N PHE A 36 15.96 -16.04 9.98
CA PHE A 36 15.97 -15.03 8.92
C PHE A 36 15.86 -15.67 7.53
N LEU A 37 16.64 -16.73 7.29
CA LEU A 37 16.62 -17.47 6.01
C LEU A 37 15.26 -18.12 5.74
N GLN A 38 14.53 -18.58 6.76
CA GLN A 38 13.17 -19.09 6.57
C GLN A 38 12.23 -18.02 5.99
N VAL A 39 12.34 -16.77 6.44
CA VAL A 39 11.56 -15.67 5.88
C VAL A 39 12.02 -15.33 4.46
N VAL A 40 13.33 -15.40 4.18
CA VAL A 40 13.87 -15.26 2.82
C VAL A 40 13.28 -16.32 1.90
N SER A 41 13.36 -17.60 2.27
CA SER A 41 12.82 -18.72 1.48
C SER A 41 11.31 -18.60 1.29
N PHE A 42 10.56 -18.14 2.30
CA PHE A 42 9.14 -17.85 2.15
C PHE A 42 8.87 -16.84 1.01
N PHE A 43 9.68 -15.80 0.87
CA PHE A 43 9.54 -14.88 -0.27
C PHE A 43 10.02 -15.49 -1.58
N GLU A 44 11.10 -16.28 -1.57
CA GLU A 44 11.58 -16.98 -2.77
C GLU A 44 10.52 -17.97 -3.31
N ASP A 45 9.83 -18.70 -2.42
CA ASP A 45 8.72 -19.61 -2.74
C ASP A 45 7.52 -18.84 -3.33
N MET A 46 7.32 -17.58 -2.96
CA MET A 46 6.35 -16.67 -3.58
C MET A 46 6.82 -16.07 -4.91
N GLY A 47 7.99 -16.46 -5.41
CA GLY A 47 8.56 -16.04 -6.70
C GLY A 47 9.37 -14.74 -6.66
N PHE A 48 9.86 -14.32 -5.48
CA PHE A 48 10.74 -13.15 -5.38
C PHE A 48 12.20 -13.56 -5.59
N ASP A 49 12.92 -12.83 -6.45
CA ASP A 49 14.38 -12.96 -6.52
C ASP A 49 15.07 -12.35 -5.28
N LYS A 50 16.31 -12.76 -5.00
CA LYS A 50 17.11 -12.28 -3.86
C LYS A 50 17.20 -10.76 -3.78
N LYS A 51 17.31 -10.07 -4.92
CA LYS A 51 17.41 -8.60 -4.97
C LYS A 51 16.08 -7.94 -4.58
N ALA A 52 14.96 -8.53 -4.95
CA ALA A 52 13.63 -8.10 -4.54
C ALA A 52 13.42 -8.34 -3.04
N VAL A 53 13.86 -9.48 -2.51
CA VAL A 53 13.86 -9.76 -1.07
C VAL A 53 14.72 -8.73 -0.32
N GLY A 54 15.93 -8.42 -0.81
CA GLY A 54 16.79 -7.39 -0.21
C GLY A 54 16.15 -6.00 -0.18
N LYS A 55 15.35 -5.65 -1.20
CA LYS A 55 14.55 -4.40 -1.19
C LYS A 55 13.44 -4.43 -0.14
N ILE A 56 12.83 -5.60 0.12
CA ILE A 56 11.83 -5.76 1.18
C ILE A 56 12.51 -5.61 2.54
N VAL A 57 13.67 -6.25 2.77
CA VAL A 57 14.47 -6.07 4.01
C VAL A 57 14.76 -4.59 4.25
N CYS A 58 15.19 -3.87 3.21
CA CYS A 58 15.52 -2.44 3.33
C CYS A 58 14.31 -1.55 3.69
N ARG A 59 13.09 -1.98 3.33
CA ARG A 59 11.88 -1.17 3.47
C ARG A 59 11.05 -1.54 4.70
N SER A 60 11.01 -2.81 5.06
CA SER A 60 10.21 -3.34 6.15
C SER A 60 10.95 -4.49 6.84
N PRO A 61 12.11 -4.20 7.47
CA PRO A 61 12.93 -5.23 8.09
C PRO A 61 12.24 -6.02 9.20
N GLU A 62 11.21 -5.45 9.83
CA GLU A 62 10.40 -6.10 10.87
C GLU A 62 9.70 -7.37 10.38
N ILE A 63 9.46 -7.49 9.07
CA ILE A 63 8.90 -8.70 8.47
C ILE A 63 9.85 -9.89 8.68
N PHE A 64 11.17 -9.66 8.62
CA PHE A 64 12.18 -10.70 8.79
C PHE A 64 12.41 -11.10 10.25
N ALA A 65 11.79 -10.37 11.19
CA ALA A 65 11.66 -10.77 12.58
C ALA A 65 10.38 -11.57 12.86
N SER A 66 9.50 -11.75 11.88
CA SER A 66 8.22 -12.44 12.05
C SER A 66 8.34 -13.96 11.92
N ASP A 67 7.36 -14.68 12.47
CA ASP A 67 7.21 -16.12 12.29
C ASP A 67 6.48 -16.43 10.97
N VAL A 68 7.04 -17.36 10.17
CA VAL A 68 6.48 -17.68 8.85
C VAL A 68 5.11 -18.32 8.97
N GLU A 69 4.97 -19.38 9.78
CA GLU A 69 3.73 -20.16 9.88
C GLU A 69 2.63 -19.40 10.63
N ASN A 70 2.96 -18.82 11.77
CA ASN A 70 1.97 -18.23 12.66
C ASN A 70 1.62 -16.79 12.33
N THR A 71 2.42 -16.11 11.50
CA THR A 71 2.19 -14.69 11.15
C THR A 71 2.06 -14.48 9.65
N LEU A 72 3.09 -14.81 8.86
CA LEU A 72 3.12 -14.45 7.45
C LEU A 72 2.13 -15.25 6.63
N LYS A 73 2.13 -16.58 6.75
CA LYS A 73 1.18 -17.47 6.06
C LYS A 73 -0.26 -17.16 6.42
N LYS A 74 -0.59 -17.00 7.71
CA LYS A 74 -1.96 -16.59 8.13
C LYS A 74 -2.44 -15.29 7.47
N LYS A 75 -1.54 -14.33 7.23
CA LYS A 75 -1.88 -13.09 6.52
C LYS A 75 -2.09 -13.32 5.02
N ILE A 76 -1.29 -14.20 4.42
CA ILE A 76 -1.49 -14.62 3.02
C ILE A 76 -2.81 -15.35 2.86
N ASP A 77 -3.07 -16.37 3.68
CA ASP A 77 -4.29 -17.18 3.64
C ASP A 77 -5.53 -16.30 3.83
N PHE A 78 -5.49 -15.38 4.81
CA PHE A 78 -6.56 -14.41 5.00
C PHE A 78 -6.87 -13.58 3.74
N LEU A 79 -5.83 -13.09 3.04
CA LEU A 79 -6.02 -12.31 1.81
C LEU A 79 -6.60 -13.19 0.69
N ILE A 80 -6.17 -14.45 0.59
CA ILE A 80 -6.68 -15.42 -0.39
C ILE A 80 -8.14 -15.78 -0.11
N ASP A 81 -8.49 -16.05 1.14
CA ASP A 81 -9.85 -16.38 1.59
C ASP A 81 -10.81 -15.18 1.39
N PHE A 82 -10.28 -13.97 1.58
CA PHE A 82 -10.99 -12.75 1.19
C PHE A 82 -11.12 -12.60 -0.34
N GLY A 83 -10.44 -13.40 -1.16
CA GLY A 83 -10.60 -13.42 -2.60
C GLY A 83 -9.59 -12.54 -3.35
N ILE A 84 -8.47 -12.19 -2.73
CA ILE A 84 -7.29 -11.72 -3.46
C ILE A 84 -6.66 -12.93 -4.15
N SER A 85 -6.55 -12.87 -5.48
CA SER A 85 -5.91 -13.96 -6.23
C SER A 85 -4.45 -14.12 -5.84
N GLU A 86 -4.04 -15.36 -5.57
CA GLU A 86 -2.66 -15.72 -5.22
C GLU A 86 -1.65 -15.16 -6.22
N ARG A 87 -1.96 -15.22 -7.52
CA ARG A 87 -1.13 -14.65 -8.60
C ARG A 87 -0.86 -13.14 -8.49
N HIS A 88 -1.70 -12.40 -7.77
CA HIS A 88 -1.52 -10.96 -7.56
C HIS A 88 -0.71 -10.64 -6.30
N LEU A 89 -0.58 -11.57 -5.35
CA LEU A 89 0.07 -11.34 -4.06
C LEU A 89 1.53 -10.91 -4.19
N PRO A 90 2.39 -11.54 -5.02
CA PRO A 90 3.77 -11.10 -5.17
C PRO A 90 3.87 -9.63 -5.60
N ARG A 91 3.04 -9.21 -6.55
CA ARG A 91 2.99 -7.81 -7.00
C ARG A 91 2.50 -6.85 -5.92
N ILE A 92 1.49 -7.27 -5.15
CA ILE A 92 0.90 -6.48 -4.05
C ILE A 92 1.95 -6.24 -2.95
N ILE A 93 2.59 -7.31 -2.51
CA ILE A 93 3.60 -7.29 -1.44
C ILE A 93 4.85 -6.54 -1.91
N LYS A 94 5.31 -6.75 -3.15
CA LYS A 94 6.43 -5.99 -3.72
C LYS A 94 6.21 -4.48 -3.66
N LYS A 95 4.97 -4.02 -3.91
CA LYS A 95 4.62 -2.59 -3.88
C LYS A 95 4.44 -2.04 -2.47
N TYR A 96 3.96 -2.84 -1.54
CA TYR A 96 3.65 -2.43 -0.16
C TYR A 96 3.87 -3.60 0.80
N PRO A 97 5.14 -3.91 1.14
CA PRO A 97 5.47 -5.01 2.05
C PRO A 97 4.93 -4.78 3.46
N GLU A 98 4.75 -3.51 3.87
CA GLU A 98 4.15 -3.11 5.15
C GLU A 98 2.74 -3.70 5.34
N LEU A 99 2.07 -4.13 4.27
CA LEU A 99 0.82 -4.90 4.34
C LEU A 99 0.95 -6.10 5.30
N LEU A 100 2.10 -6.79 5.26
CA LEU A 100 2.37 -7.95 6.10
C LEU A 100 2.67 -7.59 7.56
N LEU A 101 2.78 -6.31 7.91
CA LEU A 101 2.90 -5.84 9.28
C LEU A 101 1.54 -5.46 9.90
N LEU A 102 0.51 -5.29 9.08
CA LEU A 102 -0.82 -4.92 9.55
C LEU A 102 -1.52 -6.10 10.22
N ASP A 103 -2.25 -5.82 11.30
CA ASP A 103 -3.03 -6.82 12.02
C ASP A 103 -4.31 -7.19 11.25
N ILE A 104 -4.62 -8.49 11.18
CA ILE A 104 -5.79 -8.97 10.43
C ILE A 104 -7.09 -8.40 11.03
N ASN A 105 -7.28 -8.53 12.34
CA ASN A 105 -8.55 -8.29 13.01
C ASN A 105 -8.76 -6.81 13.38
N ARG A 106 -7.68 -6.12 13.72
CA ARG A 106 -7.69 -4.71 14.12
C ARG A 106 -7.58 -3.77 12.92
N THR A 107 -7.04 -4.25 11.80
CA THR A 107 -6.65 -3.38 10.70
C THR A 107 -7.18 -3.81 9.34
N LEU A 108 -6.74 -4.95 8.81
CA LEU A 108 -7.08 -5.36 7.44
C LEU A 108 -8.59 -5.57 7.29
N LEU A 109 -9.16 -6.44 8.12
CA LEU A 109 -10.57 -6.80 8.05
C LEU A 109 -11.50 -5.59 8.29
N PRO A 110 -11.30 -4.74 9.33
CA PRO A 110 -12.11 -3.54 9.50
C PRO A 110 -12.07 -2.59 8.30
N ARG A 111 -10.91 -2.40 7.67
CA ARG A 111 -10.77 -1.52 6.50
C ARG A 111 -11.46 -2.09 5.26
N MET A 112 -11.42 -3.41 5.09
CA MET A 112 -12.10 -4.11 4.01
C MET A 112 -13.62 -4.08 4.22
N ASN A 113 -14.08 -4.34 5.45
CA ASN A 113 -15.49 -4.27 5.84
C ASN A 113 -16.05 -2.85 5.76
N TYR A 114 -15.24 -1.82 6.00
CA TYR A 114 -15.65 -0.44 5.80
C TYR A 114 -16.13 -0.19 4.36
N PHE A 115 -15.38 -0.63 3.36
CA PHE A 115 -15.79 -0.46 1.95
C PHE A 115 -16.99 -1.32 1.59
N LEU A 116 -17.05 -2.56 2.09
CA LEU A 116 -18.24 -3.42 1.91
C LEU A 116 -19.50 -2.76 2.50
N GLY A 117 -19.40 -2.22 3.72
CA GLY A 117 -20.49 -1.53 4.40
C GLY A 117 -20.92 -0.22 3.73
N LYS A 118 -20.07 0.37 2.88
CA LYS A 118 -20.44 1.50 2.01
C LYS A 118 -21.17 1.07 0.74
N GLY A 119 -21.33 -0.24 0.49
CA GLY A 119 -22.04 -0.79 -0.66
C GLY A 119 -21.14 -1.22 -1.81
N LEU A 120 -19.81 -1.28 -1.63
CA LEU A 120 -18.92 -1.88 -2.62
C LEU A 120 -18.98 -3.41 -2.54
N SER A 121 -18.90 -4.07 -3.70
CA SER A 121 -18.85 -5.53 -3.75
C SER A 121 -17.48 -6.06 -3.30
N LYS A 122 -17.42 -7.33 -2.89
CA LYS A 122 -16.16 -8.03 -2.60
C LYS A 122 -15.18 -7.92 -3.78
N LYS A 123 -15.67 -8.04 -5.02
CA LYS A 123 -14.87 -7.87 -6.25
C LYS A 123 -14.28 -6.47 -6.39
N ASP A 124 -15.05 -5.43 -6.07
CA ASP A 124 -14.56 -4.04 -6.09
C ASP A 124 -13.43 -3.85 -5.07
N VAL A 125 -13.64 -4.29 -3.83
CA VAL A 125 -12.66 -4.17 -2.75
C VAL A 125 -11.36 -4.91 -3.11
N CYS A 126 -11.46 -6.15 -3.60
CA CYS A 126 -10.30 -6.91 -4.06
C CYS A 126 -9.56 -6.22 -5.22
N SER A 127 -10.30 -5.63 -6.16
CA SER A 127 -9.74 -4.86 -7.28
C SER A 127 -8.98 -3.63 -6.77
N MET A 128 -9.55 -2.87 -5.84
CA MET A 128 -8.92 -1.71 -5.23
C MET A 128 -7.60 -2.07 -4.54
N ILE A 129 -7.60 -3.11 -3.71
CA ILE A 129 -6.41 -3.59 -3.00
C ILE A 129 -5.34 -4.07 -3.97
N SER A 130 -5.73 -4.82 -5.01
CA SER A 130 -4.81 -5.35 -6.02
C SER A 130 -4.12 -4.26 -6.84
N ARG A 131 -4.77 -3.10 -6.99
CA ARG A 131 -4.24 -1.93 -7.72
C ARG A 131 -3.47 -0.99 -6.80
N PHE A 132 -3.87 -0.88 -5.54
CA PHE A 132 -3.31 0.05 -4.56
C PHE A 132 -3.48 -0.48 -3.12
N SER A 133 -2.58 -1.36 -2.69
CA SER A 133 -2.57 -1.95 -1.35
C SER A 133 -2.31 -1.00 -0.17
N PRO A 134 -1.62 0.15 -0.31
CA PRO A 134 -1.53 1.13 0.78
C PRO A 134 -2.89 1.65 1.26
N LEU A 135 -3.96 1.45 0.47
CA LEU A 135 -5.33 1.68 0.90
C LEU A 135 -5.64 1.07 2.27
N LEU A 136 -5.15 -0.15 2.51
CA LEU A 136 -5.35 -0.85 3.77
C LEU A 136 -4.45 -0.35 4.89
N GLY A 137 -3.57 0.62 4.65
CA GLY A 137 -2.77 1.31 5.67
C GLY A 137 -3.49 2.54 6.27
N TYR A 138 -4.55 3.04 5.61
CA TYR A 138 -5.18 4.30 6.00
C TYR A 138 -6.23 4.14 7.09
N SER A 139 -6.19 5.06 8.07
CA SER A 139 -7.21 5.15 9.11
C SER A 139 -8.60 5.39 8.51
N ILE A 140 -9.60 4.65 9.00
CA ILE A 140 -10.98 4.84 8.58
C ILE A 140 -11.44 6.25 8.94
N GLU A 141 -11.34 6.62 10.21
CA GLU A 141 -11.88 7.89 10.72
C GLU A 141 -11.13 9.13 10.22
N HIS A 142 -9.81 9.03 10.08
CA HIS A 142 -8.99 10.20 9.75
C HIS A 142 -8.69 10.36 8.26
N VAL A 143 -8.81 9.28 7.46
CA VAL A 143 -8.40 9.32 6.05
C VAL A 143 -9.52 8.83 5.13
N LEU A 144 -10.01 7.61 5.33
CA LEU A 144 -10.96 7.01 4.37
C LEU A 144 -12.31 7.72 4.41
N LYS A 145 -12.89 7.88 5.60
CA LYS A 145 -14.21 8.47 5.80
C LYS A 145 -14.28 9.93 5.37
N PRO A 146 -13.41 10.86 5.82
CA PRO A 146 -13.50 12.26 5.42
C PRO A 146 -13.36 12.45 3.90
N LYS A 147 -12.46 11.69 3.27
CA LYS A 147 -12.25 11.75 1.82
C LYS A 147 -13.43 11.15 1.06
N LEU A 148 -14.01 10.05 1.53
CA LEU A 148 -15.17 9.45 0.88
C LEU A 148 -16.42 10.33 1.03
N ASP A 149 -16.63 10.92 2.21
CA ASP A 149 -17.73 11.84 2.45
C ASP A 149 -17.60 13.09 1.57
N PHE A 150 -16.39 13.65 1.43
CA PHE A 150 -16.16 14.76 0.49
C PHE A 150 -16.51 14.39 -0.96
N LEU A 151 -16.09 13.20 -1.41
CA LEU A 151 -16.35 12.71 -2.76
C LEU A 151 -17.86 12.55 -3.04
N LEU A 152 -18.60 11.95 -2.13
CA LEU A 152 -20.03 11.66 -2.31
C LEU A 152 -20.89 12.92 -2.09
N GLN A 153 -20.60 13.68 -1.02
CA GLN A 153 -21.48 14.76 -0.57
C GLN A 153 -21.15 16.09 -1.23
N THR A 154 -19.86 16.40 -1.47
CA THR A 154 -19.43 17.69 -2.01
C THR A 154 -19.16 17.60 -3.51
N MET A 155 -18.39 16.60 -3.93
CA MET A 155 -18.07 16.44 -5.36
C MET A 155 -19.20 15.79 -6.15
N LYS A 156 -20.19 15.17 -5.48
CA LYS A 156 -21.32 14.46 -6.09
C LYS A 156 -20.88 13.37 -7.09
N LYS A 157 -19.69 12.77 -6.88
CA LYS A 157 -19.21 11.68 -7.73
C LYS A 157 -19.72 10.33 -7.20
N PRO A 158 -19.96 9.34 -8.08
CA PRO A 158 -20.45 8.04 -7.67
C PRO A 158 -19.40 7.29 -6.84
N LEU A 159 -19.84 6.41 -5.94
CA LEU A 159 -18.96 5.55 -5.14
C LEU A 159 -18.00 4.72 -5.99
N LYS A 160 -18.41 4.32 -7.21
CA LYS A 160 -17.55 3.58 -8.15
C LYS A 160 -16.30 4.36 -8.60
N ALA A 161 -16.28 5.68 -8.49
CA ALA A 161 -15.10 6.47 -8.83
C ALA A 161 -13.86 6.09 -8.00
N VAL A 162 -14.02 5.68 -6.73
CA VAL A 162 -12.88 5.20 -5.93
C VAL A 162 -12.44 3.79 -6.30
N VAL A 163 -13.30 2.99 -6.93
CA VAL A 163 -12.92 1.68 -7.47
C VAL A 163 -12.06 1.87 -8.71
N GLU A 164 -12.44 2.81 -9.58
CA GLU A 164 -11.70 3.21 -10.77
C GLU A 164 -10.35 3.84 -10.41
N TYR A 165 -10.29 4.64 -9.34
CA TYR A 165 -9.07 5.31 -8.91
C TYR A 165 -8.81 5.25 -7.39
N PRO A 166 -8.37 4.09 -6.84
CA PRO A 166 -8.20 3.91 -5.40
C PRO A 166 -7.11 4.80 -4.78
N ARG A 167 -6.17 5.26 -5.62
CA ARG A 167 -5.13 6.23 -5.24
C ARG A 167 -5.71 7.56 -4.76
N TYR A 168 -6.99 7.85 -5.02
CA TYR A 168 -7.72 8.97 -4.42
C TYR A 168 -7.42 9.16 -2.92
N PHE A 169 -7.42 8.07 -2.15
CA PHE A 169 -7.19 8.12 -0.70
C PHE A 169 -5.76 8.49 -0.30
N SER A 170 -4.80 8.48 -1.22
CA SER A 170 -3.41 8.87 -0.95
C SER A 170 -3.18 10.38 -0.98
N TYR A 171 -4.03 11.13 -1.66
CA TYR A 171 -3.85 12.59 -1.80
C TYR A 171 -4.37 13.34 -0.59
N SER A 172 -3.70 14.42 -0.20
CA SER A 172 -4.16 15.29 0.88
C SER A 172 -5.53 15.87 0.56
N LEU A 173 -6.47 15.80 1.52
CA LEU A 173 -7.81 16.34 1.35
C LEU A 173 -7.76 17.87 1.20
N GLU A 174 -7.08 18.53 2.13
CA GLU A 174 -6.92 20.00 2.13
C GLU A 174 -5.88 20.47 1.12
N GLY A 175 -4.77 19.73 0.95
CA GLY A 175 -3.65 20.18 0.14
C GLY A 175 -3.78 19.91 -1.36
N ARG A 176 -4.67 19.02 -1.78
CA ARG A 176 -4.78 18.64 -3.21
C ARG A 176 -6.20 18.37 -3.69
N ILE A 177 -6.99 17.59 -2.95
CA ILE A 177 -8.33 17.21 -3.41
C ILE A 177 -9.26 18.43 -3.47
N LYS A 178 -9.41 19.14 -2.35
CA LYS A 178 -10.28 20.34 -2.27
C LYS A 178 -9.84 21.46 -3.21
N PRO A 179 -8.55 21.89 -3.23
CA PRO A 179 -8.12 22.98 -4.12
C PRO A 179 -8.43 22.68 -5.58
N ARG A 180 -8.09 21.48 -6.05
CA ARG A 180 -8.31 21.10 -7.46
C ARG A 180 -9.79 20.96 -7.79
N PHE A 181 -10.59 20.40 -6.88
CA PHE A 181 -12.03 20.31 -7.07
C PHE A 181 -12.68 21.69 -7.24
N TRP A 182 -12.34 22.67 -6.37
CA TRP A 182 -12.94 24.01 -6.45
C TRP A 182 -12.55 24.75 -7.73
N ILE A 183 -11.31 24.58 -8.19
CA ILE A 183 -10.84 25.10 -9.47
C ILE A 183 -11.67 24.52 -10.63
N ILE A 184 -11.77 23.20 -10.71
CA ILE A 184 -12.54 22.51 -11.77
C ILE A 184 -14.02 22.92 -11.74
N LYS A 185 -14.61 22.98 -10.54
CA LYS A 185 -16.01 23.36 -10.35
C LYS A 185 -16.28 24.82 -10.77
N SER A 186 -15.37 25.74 -10.45
CA SER A 186 -15.51 27.17 -10.84
C SER A 186 -15.53 27.38 -12.35
N ARG A 187 -14.90 26.47 -13.10
CA ARG A 187 -14.86 26.46 -14.56
C ARG A 187 -15.96 25.61 -15.20
N ASN A 188 -16.83 25.02 -14.39
CA ASN A 188 -17.90 24.13 -14.84
C ASN A 188 -17.40 22.94 -15.69
N ILE A 189 -16.21 22.42 -15.36
CA ILE A 189 -15.60 21.28 -16.04
C ILE A 189 -15.99 20.00 -15.27
N ASP A 190 -16.41 18.96 -15.99
CA ASP A 190 -16.44 17.60 -15.42
C ASP A 190 -15.19 16.83 -15.84
N CYS A 191 -14.61 16.09 -14.90
CA CYS A 191 -13.44 15.25 -15.15
C CYS A 191 -13.37 14.07 -14.18
N SER A 192 -12.58 13.06 -14.54
CA SER A 192 -12.36 11.90 -13.67
C SER A 192 -11.48 12.25 -12.47
N LEU A 193 -11.50 11.40 -11.43
CA LEU A 193 -10.56 11.56 -10.31
C LEU A 193 -9.10 11.45 -10.76
N THR A 194 -8.84 10.63 -11.78
CA THR A 194 -7.50 10.43 -12.34
C THR A 194 -7.03 11.71 -13.03
N ASP A 195 -7.84 12.31 -13.89
CA ASP A 195 -7.48 13.54 -14.60
C ASP A 195 -7.25 14.70 -13.63
N MET A 196 -8.09 14.81 -12.60
CA MET A 196 -7.96 15.83 -11.58
C MET A 196 -6.71 15.65 -10.71
N LEU A 197 -6.39 14.42 -10.29
CA LEU A 197 -5.44 14.21 -9.19
C LEU A 197 -4.10 13.60 -9.60
N ALA A 198 -4.03 12.88 -10.72
CA ALA A 198 -2.80 12.20 -11.15
C ALA A 198 -1.74 13.19 -11.68
N LYS A 199 -2.16 14.27 -12.34
CA LYS A 199 -1.28 15.30 -12.92
C LYS A 199 -0.47 16.00 -11.85
N ASN A 200 0.78 16.38 -12.12
CA ASN A 200 1.55 17.29 -11.25
C ASN A 200 0.90 18.68 -11.21
N ASN A 201 1.53 19.67 -10.58
CA ASN A 201 0.90 20.99 -10.45
C ASN A 201 0.95 21.76 -11.77
N GLU A 202 2.02 21.59 -12.52
CA GLU A 202 2.30 22.23 -13.81
C GLU A 202 1.26 21.77 -14.86
N LEU A 203 1.15 20.46 -15.10
CA LEU A 203 0.18 19.90 -16.06
C LEU A 203 -1.27 20.19 -15.65
N PHE A 204 -1.55 20.24 -14.34
CA PHE A 204 -2.88 20.63 -13.88
C PHE A 204 -3.16 22.12 -14.15
N ALA A 205 -2.14 22.98 -14.02
CA ALA A 205 -2.25 24.40 -14.30
C ALA A 205 -2.41 24.70 -15.79
N GLU A 206 -1.61 24.07 -16.64
CA GLU A 206 -1.71 24.21 -18.09
C GLU A 206 -3.12 23.85 -18.58
N GLU A 207 -3.62 22.67 -18.16
CA GLU A 207 -4.90 22.16 -18.66
C GLU A 207 -6.11 22.86 -18.07
N TYR A 208 -6.09 23.18 -16.77
CA TYR A 208 -7.27 23.69 -16.07
C TYR A 208 -7.16 25.13 -15.64
N LEU A 209 -5.97 25.75 -15.59
CA LEU A 209 -5.83 27.16 -15.24
C LEU A 209 -5.71 28.09 -16.46
N GLY A 210 -5.40 27.55 -17.65
CA GLY A 210 -5.19 28.37 -18.85
C GLY A 210 -3.95 29.26 -18.76
N ILE A 211 -2.97 28.84 -17.95
CA ILE A 211 -1.66 29.48 -17.87
C ILE A 211 -0.78 28.73 -18.88
N GLU A 212 -0.54 29.33 -20.04
CA GLU A 212 0.53 28.88 -20.93
C GLU A 212 1.86 29.12 -20.21
N THR A 213 2.64 28.06 -20.02
CA THR A 213 3.99 28.07 -19.43
C THR A 213 5.05 28.40 -20.46
#